data_AF-A0A679IUK5-F1
#
_entry.id   AF-A0A679IUK5-F1
#
_cell.length_a   1.000
_cell.length_b   1.000
_cell.length_c   1.000
_cell.angle_alpha   90.00
_cell.angle_beta   90.00
_cell.angle_gamma   90.00
#
_symmetry.space_group_name_H-M   'P 1'
#
loop_
_entity.id
_entity.type
_entity.pdbx_description
1 polymer ?
#
loop_
_entity_poly.entity_id
_entity_poly.type
_entity_poly.pdbx_seq_one_letter_code
_entity_poly.pdbx_strand_id
1 'polypeptide(L)'
;MLDGTGHALPQACVPDVLMAMMLGRADAPYPGLPALLDTLAPDSLARFGRALLAWWIGNGRPSKERWMFALQGRLGDDETARQLYGLLRQWRAALDRVRAYDAMAMLGEIGSDAALMHLAELARQTRYDDLRSRADRMLGEVAEQRGLSLDQLADRTVPDLGLDARARLVLDFGPRSFEVRMDDHFQPVVHDARGKPLKALPKPGANDEPGKAATATAQLRDLRKLARTVAATQVKRLEAAMCAQRRWSVDEFMPFFANHPVLRVFSRPLVWGVFGASRRLEGTFRLTAEGELADLHDDPVKLPGTARIGLPHPLELVALDPSLPAAWAAVLADYEVMQPFEQLSRQTFALDDALRTRRDLPHWAGRQVSNAGLMGLEARGWVREVGEGGMVDSFNKAVPGGRRIRVQLDEGWFVQDSPDGKALQTVTSVALDGPEKSVGTMGDLPPVVFSEVERDLQRVIRDAA
;
A
#
# COMPACT_ATOMS: atom_id res chain seq x y z
N MET A 1 -5.44 -2.55 35.67
CA MET A 1 -4.83 -3.67 36.41
C MET A 1 -3.33 -3.48 36.39
N LEU A 2 -2.65 -3.87 37.45
CA LEU A 2 -1.19 -3.98 37.48
C LEU A 2 -0.75 -5.12 36.57
N ASP A 3 0.34 -4.89 35.84
CA ASP A 3 0.95 -5.89 34.97
C ASP A 3 1.47 -7.08 35.80
N GLY A 4 1.40 -8.28 35.24
CA GLY A 4 1.86 -9.54 35.86
C GLY A 4 1.07 -10.06 37.07
N THR A 5 0.31 -9.23 37.79
CA THR A 5 -0.43 -9.67 39.01
C THR A 5 -1.94 -9.64 38.88
N GLY A 6 -2.49 -8.92 37.90
CA GLY A 6 -3.94 -8.81 37.70
C GLY A 6 -4.68 -8.09 38.84
N HIS A 7 -4.00 -7.39 39.75
CA HIS A 7 -4.67 -6.59 40.78
C HIS A 7 -5.15 -5.25 40.22
N ALA A 8 -6.28 -4.75 40.70
CA ALA A 8 -6.75 -3.42 40.33
C ALA A 8 -5.90 -2.32 40.98
N LEU A 9 -5.71 -1.20 40.28
CA LEU A 9 -5.21 0.02 40.91
C LEU A 9 -6.22 0.44 41.99
N PRO A 10 -5.81 0.75 43.22
CA PRO A 10 -6.73 1.21 44.26
C PRO A 10 -7.54 2.41 43.78
N GLN A 11 -8.86 2.36 43.95
CA GLN A 11 -9.76 3.42 43.47
C GLN A 11 -9.42 4.79 44.07
N ALA A 12 -8.90 4.81 45.31
CA ALA A 12 -8.45 6.02 45.98
C ALA A 12 -7.32 6.76 45.25
N CYS A 13 -6.51 6.07 44.43
CA CYS A 13 -5.41 6.67 43.67
C CYS A 13 -5.86 7.27 42.34
N VAL A 14 -7.06 6.93 41.85
CA VAL A 14 -7.53 7.36 40.52
C VAL A 14 -7.57 8.89 40.37
N PRO A 15 -8.04 9.69 41.35
CA PRO A 15 -8.00 11.16 41.27
C PRO A 15 -6.58 11.71 41.10
N ASP A 16 -5.61 11.16 41.82
CA ASP A 16 -4.22 11.61 41.76
C ASP A 16 -3.58 11.27 40.41
N VAL A 17 -3.89 10.08 39.87
CA VAL A 17 -3.45 9.68 38.53
C VAL A 17 -4.06 10.58 37.45
N LEU A 18 -5.34 10.89 37.54
CA LEU A 18 -6.01 11.84 36.64
C LEU A 18 -5.41 13.24 36.72
N MET A 19 -5.08 13.70 37.94
CA MET A 19 -4.41 14.97 38.16
C MET A 19 -3.03 14.99 37.50
N ALA A 20 -2.22 13.93 37.71
CA ALA A 20 -0.90 13.81 37.08
C ALA A 20 -1.00 13.79 35.54
N MET A 21 -1.99 13.07 35.01
CA MET A 21 -2.29 13.05 33.58
C MET A 21 -2.68 14.43 33.03
N MET A 22 -3.51 15.18 33.75
CA MET A 22 -3.96 16.53 33.38
C MET A 22 -2.83 17.57 33.45
N LEU A 23 -1.91 17.44 34.41
CA LEU A 23 -0.77 18.34 34.58
C LEU A 23 0.37 18.07 33.59
N GLY A 24 0.42 16.88 32.99
CA GLY A 24 1.39 16.51 31.96
C GLY A 24 1.10 17.12 30.60
N ARG A 25 2.15 17.32 29.80
CA ARG A 25 2.05 17.69 28.37
C ARG A 25 2.68 16.60 27.50
N ALA A 26 2.33 16.59 26.21
CA ALA A 26 2.86 15.59 25.26
C ALA A 26 4.40 15.62 25.17
N ASP A 27 4.99 16.82 25.19
CA ASP A 27 6.43 17.08 25.16
C ASP A 27 7.11 17.07 26.54
N ALA A 28 6.32 17.07 27.61
CA ALA A 28 6.79 17.13 29.00
C ALA A 28 5.79 16.42 29.92
N PRO A 29 5.83 15.08 30.00
CA PRO A 29 4.93 14.31 30.87
C PRO A 29 5.19 14.63 32.35
N TYR A 30 4.15 14.49 33.18
CA TYR A 30 4.30 14.68 34.62
C TYR A 30 5.33 13.70 35.20
N PRO A 31 6.29 14.14 36.03
CA PRO A 31 7.30 13.26 36.60
C PRO A 31 6.68 12.07 37.33
N GLY A 32 7.15 10.86 37.03
CA GLY A 32 6.65 9.61 37.63
C GLY A 32 5.40 9.02 36.97
N LEU A 33 4.66 9.78 36.15
CA LEU A 33 3.53 9.24 35.38
C LEU A 33 3.98 8.15 34.40
N PRO A 34 5.08 8.31 33.63
CA PRO A 34 5.55 7.24 32.74
C PRO A 34 5.81 5.91 33.48
N ALA A 35 6.57 5.97 34.58
CA ALA A 35 6.89 4.80 35.39
C ALA A 35 5.64 4.13 35.96
N LEU A 36 4.65 4.91 36.41
CA LEU A 36 3.38 4.36 36.87
C LEU A 36 2.62 3.65 35.74
N LEU A 37 2.52 4.28 34.56
CA LEU A 37 1.84 3.67 33.41
C LEU A 37 2.51 2.38 32.98
N ASP A 38 3.84 2.30 33.05
CA ASP A 38 4.61 1.10 32.70
C ASP A 38 4.36 -0.07 33.68
N THR A 39 3.78 0.17 34.86
CA THR A 39 3.34 -0.90 35.79
C THR A 39 1.92 -1.40 35.52
N LEU A 40 1.18 -0.78 34.61
CA LEU A 40 -0.21 -1.11 34.32
C LEU A 40 -0.31 -1.94 33.04
N ALA A 41 -1.17 -2.95 33.06
CA ALA A 41 -1.42 -3.79 31.89
C ALA A 41 -1.92 -2.95 30.69
N PRO A 42 -1.35 -3.12 29.48
CA PRO A 42 -1.71 -2.32 28.30
C PRO A 42 -3.22 -2.30 28.01
N ASP A 43 -3.89 -3.46 28.05
CA ASP A 43 -5.35 -3.56 27.84
C ASP A 43 -6.16 -2.74 28.86
N SER A 44 -5.66 -2.62 30.09
CA SER A 44 -6.31 -1.80 31.12
C SER A 44 -6.16 -0.32 30.83
N LEU A 45 -4.97 0.11 30.38
CA LEU A 45 -4.72 1.49 29.96
C LEU A 45 -5.60 1.86 28.77
N ALA A 46 -5.73 0.97 27.80
CA ALA A 46 -6.57 1.20 26.62
C ALA A 46 -8.05 1.28 26.95
N ARG A 47 -8.57 0.36 27.76
CA ARG A 47 -9.94 0.47 28.30
C ARG A 47 -10.16 1.78 29.05
N PHE A 48 -9.18 2.22 29.85
CA PHE A 48 -9.29 3.47 30.59
C PHE A 48 -9.29 4.69 29.66
N GLY A 49 -8.40 4.73 28.67
CA GLY A 49 -8.37 5.76 27.62
C GLY A 49 -9.68 5.84 26.85
N ARG A 50 -10.29 4.69 26.50
CA ARG A 50 -11.62 4.62 25.89
C ARG A 50 -12.72 5.14 26.81
N ALA A 51 -12.69 4.79 28.09
CA ALA A 51 -13.65 5.27 29.08
C ALA A 51 -13.58 6.79 29.26
N LEU A 52 -12.38 7.36 29.28
CA LEU A 52 -12.16 8.81 29.32
C LEU A 52 -12.73 9.52 28.09
N LEU A 53 -12.48 8.98 26.90
CA LEU A 53 -13.05 9.51 25.66
C LEU A 53 -14.59 9.43 25.66
N ALA A 54 -15.15 8.30 26.08
CA ALA A 54 -16.59 8.12 26.20
C ALA A 54 -17.21 9.10 27.20
N TRP A 55 -16.58 9.29 28.36
CA TRP A 55 -16.98 10.30 29.35
C TRP A 55 -16.97 11.70 28.76
N TRP A 56 -15.90 12.07 28.04
CA TRP A 56 -15.78 13.39 27.42
C TRP A 56 -16.90 13.64 26.39
N ILE A 57 -17.22 12.65 25.56
CA ILE A 57 -18.32 12.72 24.59
C ILE A 57 -19.67 12.83 25.32
N GLY A 58 -19.91 12.00 26.34
CA GLY A 58 -21.16 11.93 27.09
C GLY A 58 -21.46 13.19 27.93
N ASN A 59 -20.43 13.93 28.33
CA ASN A 59 -20.56 15.15 29.15
C ASN A 59 -20.53 16.44 28.31
N GLY A 60 -20.95 16.38 27.05
CA GLY A 60 -21.06 17.58 26.21
C GLY A 60 -19.73 18.15 25.72
N ARG A 61 -18.67 17.33 25.68
CA ARG A 61 -17.39 17.63 25.03
C ARG A 61 -16.67 18.85 25.63
N PRO A 62 -16.43 18.89 26.95
CA PRO A 62 -15.85 20.05 27.61
C PRO A 62 -14.47 20.41 27.04
N SER A 63 -14.28 21.67 26.62
CA SER A 63 -13.06 22.12 25.93
C SER A 63 -11.81 22.13 26.83
N LYS A 64 -11.98 22.29 28.14
CA LYS A 64 -10.90 22.27 29.13
C LYS A 64 -10.25 20.89 29.28
N GLU A 65 -10.97 19.85 28.89
CA GLU A 65 -10.57 18.46 29.11
C GLU A 65 -9.86 17.83 27.90
N ARG A 66 -9.39 18.66 26.96
CA ARG A 66 -8.70 18.22 25.74
C ARG A 66 -7.32 17.59 25.99
N TRP A 67 -6.75 17.74 27.19
CA TRP A 67 -5.50 17.10 27.59
C TRP A 67 -5.53 15.57 27.39
N MET A 68 -6.72 14.96 27.51
CA MET A 68 -6.93 13.53 27.30
C MET A 68 -6.60 13.04 25.88
N PHE A 69 -6.61 13.92 24.87
CA PHE A 69 -6.33 13.52 23.49
C PHE A 69 -4.85 13.20 23.28
N ALA A 70 -3.96 14.00 23.88
CA ALA A 70 -2.52 13.74 23.86
C ALA A 70 -2.15 12.42 24.54
N LEU A 71 -2.97 11.96 25.49
CA LEU A 71 -2.73 10.71 26.19
C LEU A 71 -3.15 9.48 25.39
N GLN A 72 -3.96 9.64 24.34
CA GLN A 72 -4.38 8.49 23.53
C GLN A 72 -3.18 7.79 22.88
N GLY A 73 -2.09 8.50 22.60
CA GLY A 73 -0.87 7.85 22.09
C GLY A 73 -0.24 6.84 23.04
N ARG A 74 -0.38 7.06 24.35
CA ARG A 74 0.17 6.17 25.38
C ARG A 74 -0.85 5.19 25.94
N LEU A 75 -2.13 5.55 25.90
CA LEU A 75 -3.20 4.73 26.44
C LEU A 75 -3.83 3.82 25.38
N GLY A 76 -3.98 4.28 24.14
CA GLY A 76 -4.81 3.63 23.12
C GLY A 76 -4.18 2.39 22.49
N ASP A 77 -5.05 1.47 22.06
CA ASP A 77 -4.73 0.26 21.31
C ASP A 77 -5.44 0.24 19.94
N ASP A 78 -5.38 -0.90 19.24
CA ASP A 78 -6.08 -1.10 17.96
C ASP A 78 -7.61 -1.01 18.08
N GLU A 79 -8.19 -1.31 19.24
CA GLU A 79 -9.62 -1.12 19.46
C GLU A 79 -9.96 0.38 19.58
N THR A 80 -9.16 1.13 20.33
CA THR A 80 -9.26 2.59 20.44
C THR A 80 -9.12 3.25 19.06
N ALA A 81 -8.16 2.81 18.24
CA ALA A 81 -7.99 3.28 16.88
C ALA A 81 -9.26 3.05 16.01
N ARG A 82 -9.85 1.85 16.07
CA ARG A 82 -11.09 1.53 15.36
C ARG A 82 -12.26 2.40 15.80
N GLN A 83 -12.41 2.62 17.11
CA GLN A 83 -13.46 3.49 17.66
C GLN A 83 -13.27 4.96 17.23
N LEU A 84 -12.05 5.47 17.32
CA LEU A 84 -11.68 6.82 16.87
C LEU A 84 -11.96 7.01 15.38
N TYR A 85 -11.65 6.02 14.55
CA TYR A 85 -11.97 6.08 13.12
C TYR A 85 -13.48 6.13 12.86
N GLY A 86 -14.27 5.36 13.61
CA GLY A 86 -15.74 5.45 13.60
C GLY A 86 -16.25 6.85 13.95
N LEU A 87 -15.74 7.43 15.04
CA LEU A 87 -16.07 8.80 15.46
C LEU A 87 -15.66 9.85 14.44
N LEU A 88 -14.46 9.73 13.85
CA LEU A 88 -13.97 10.60 12.79
C LEU A 88 -14.96 10.64 11.63
N ARG A 89 -15.41 9.46 11.16
CA ARG A 89 -16.39 9.35 10.07
C ARG A 89 -17.73 9.98 10.43
N GLN A 90 -18.21 9.80 11.67
CA GLN A 90 -19.46 10.39 12.14
C GLN A 90 -19.37 11.92 12.23
N TRP A 91 -18.32 12.45 12.87
CA TRP A 91 -18.08 13.89 13.00
C TRP A 91 -17.91 14.56 11.64
N ARG A 92 -17.25 13.87 10.71
CA ARG A 92 -17.15 14.32 9.32
C ARG A 92 -18.50 14.38 8.62
N ALA A 93 -19.35 13.36 8.78
CA ALA A 93 -20.69 13.37 8.22
C ALA A 93 -21.54 14.50 8.80
N ALA A 94 -21.30 14.88 10.05
CA ALA A 94 -21.91 16.02 10.74
C ALA A 94 -21.22 17.37 10.50
N LEU A 95 -20.23 17.45 9.59
CA LEU A 95 -19.44 18.65 9.28
C LEU A 95 -18.65 19.25 10.45
N ASP A 96 -18.40 18.47 11.51
CA ASP A 96 -17.60 18.87 12.65
C ASP A 96 -16.11 18.64 12.39
N ARG A 97 -15.51 19.57 11.62
CA ARG A 97 -14.11 19.46 11.16
C ARG A 97 -13.10 19.42 12.30
N VAL A 98 -13.33 20.20 13.36
CA VAL A 98 -12.41 20.28 14.51
C VAL A 98 -12.35 18.92 15.21
N ARG A 99 -13.50 18.26 15.42
CA ARG A 99 -13.52 16.92 16.02
C ARG A 99 -12.90 15.86 15.11
N ALA A 100 -13.16 15.92 13.82
CA ALA A 100 -12.55 15.00 12.86
C ALA A 100 -11.01 15.12 12.86
N TYR A 101 -10.47 16.34 12.98
CA TYR A 101 -9.02 16.55 13.11
C TYR A 101 -8.47 16.05 14.44
N ASP A 102 -9.19 16.23 15.54
CA ASP A 102 -8.74 15.71 16.83
C ASP A 102 -8.73 14.17 16.85
N ALA A 103 -9.74 13.51 16.25
CA ALA A 103 -9.69 12.05 16.05
C ALA A 103 -8.50 11.62 15.20
N MET A 104 -8.24 12.33 14.11
CA MET A 104 -7.08 12.05 13.24
C MET A 104 -5.77 12.19 14.01
N ALA A 105 -5.60 13.27 14.78
CA ALA A 105 -4.41 13.48 15.59
C ALA A 105 -4.23 12.35 16.60
N MET A 106 -5.29 11.95 17.31
CA MET A 106 -5.24 10.81 18.24
C MET A 106 -4.85 9.50 17.56
N LEU A 107 -5.29 9.24 16.32
CA LEU A 107 -4.81 8.08 15.54
C LEU A 107 -3.31 8.15 15.27
N GLY A 108 -2.78 9.32 14.92
CA GLY A 108 -1.33 9.53 14.74
C GLY A 108 -0.55 9.25 16.01
N GLU A 109 -1.02 9.77 17.14
CA GLU A 109 -0.38 9.58 18.44
C GLU A 109 -0.39 8.09 18.86
N ILE A 110 -1.49 7.37 18.62
CA ILE A 110 -1.56 5.91 18.89
C ILE A 110 -0.52 5.18 18.05
N GLY A 111 -0.43 5.51 16.76
CA GLY A 111 0.57 4.99 15.85
C GLY A 111 0.53 3.47 15.66
N SER A 112 -0.41 2.73 16.23
CA SER A 112 -0.53 1.28 16.05
C SER A 112 -0.79 0.94 14.58
N ASP A 113 -0.57 -0.32 14.18
CA ASP A 113 -0.76 -0.73 12.79
C ASP A 113 -2.21 -0.47 12.34
N ALA A 114 -3.21 -0.71 13.21
CA ALA A 114 -4.60 -0.35 12.92
C ALA A 114 -4.81 1.17 12.76
N ALA A 115 -4.14 2.00 13.57
CA ALA A 115 -4.23 3.45 13.43
C ALA A 115 -3.62 3.95 12.12
N LEU A 116 -2.46 3.40 11.75
CA LEU A 116 -1.77 3.71 10.50
C LEU A 116 -2.56 3.22 9.28
N MET A 117 -3.22 2.07 9.36
CA MET A 117 -4.18 1.61 8.36
C MET A 117 -5.32 2.61 8.13
N HIS A 118 -5.89 3.16 9.19
CA HIS A 118 -6.95 4.17 9.10
C HIS A 118 -6.44 5.49 8.52
N LEU A 119 -5.23 5.94 8.90
CA LEU A 119 -4.59 7.11 8.28
C LEU A 119 -4.32 6.87 6.78
N ALA A 120 -3.80 5.70 6.42
CA ALA A 120 -3.57 5.30 5.02
C ALA A 120 -4.87 5.19 4.19
N GLU A 121 -6.00 4.87 4.83
CA GLU A 121 -7.30 4.94 4.19
C GLU A 121 -7.74 6.38 3.92
N LEU A 122 -7.52 7.30 4.87
CA LEU A 122 -7.84 8.72 4.73
C LEU A 122 -6.98 9.39 3.65
N ALA A 123 -5.69 9.05 3.59
CA ALA A 123 -4.74 9.48 2.56
C ALA A 123 -5.19 9.11 1.13
N ARG A 124 -5.94 8.02 0.96
CA ARG A 124 -6.42 7.59 -0.37
C ARG A 124 -7.73 8.23 -0.82
N GLN A 125 -8.32 9.13 -0.02
CA GLN A 125 -9.60 9.73 -0.35
C GLN A 125 -9.46 10.92 -1.31
N THR A 126 -10.27 10.92 -2.38
CA THR A 126 -10.27 11.97 -3.40
C THR A 126 -11.19 13.15 -3.08
N ARG A 127 -12.15 12.96 -2.17
CA ARG A 127 -13.19 13.96 -1.90
C ARG A 127 -12.76 15.06 -0.90
N TYR A 128 -11.70 14.85 -0.13
CA TYR A 128 -11.33 15.73 0.99
C TYR A 128 -9.82 15.96 1.03
N ASP A 129 -9.37 16.97 0.29
CA ASP A 129 -7.95 17.30 0.13
C ASP A 129 -7.26 17.64 1.45
N ASP A 130 -7.95 18.30 2.38
CA ASP A 130 -7.41 18.73 3.68
C ASP A 130 -7.06 17.55 4.61
N LEU A 131 -7.96 16.55 4.69
CA LEU A 131 -7.74 15.34 5.47
C LEU A 131 -6.71 14.44 4.80
N ARG A 132 -6.71 14.35 3.47
CA ARG A 132 -5.71 13.61 2.71
C ARG A 132 -4.30 14.14 3.02
N SER A 133 -4.07 15.43 2.80
CA SER A 133 -2.74 16.02 3.00
C SER A 133 -2.25 15.92 4.44
N ARG A 134 -3.15 15.98 5.43
CA ARG A 134 -2.78 15.75 6.83
C ARG A 134 -2.42 14.29 7.10
N ALA A 135 -3.21 13.34 6.61
CA ALA A 135 -2.93 11.93 6.76
C ALA A 135 -1.60 11.55 6.10
N ASP A 136 -1.33 12.05 4.88
CA ASP A 136 -0.06 11.85 4.17
C ASP A 136 1.12 12.36 4.99
N ARG A 137 1.03 13.58 5.53
CA ARG A 137 2.08 14.15 6.39
C ARG A 137 2.32 13.29 7.63
N MET A 138 1.26 12.86 8.32
CA MET A 138 1.37 12.05 9.52
C MET A 138 1.97 10.66 9.23
N LEU A 139 1.61 10.04 8.10
CA LEU A 139 2.23 8.79 7.66
C LEU A 139 3.71 8.98 7.34
N GLY A 140 4.10 10.10 6.74
CA GLY A 140 5.50 10.46 6.53
C GLY A 140 6.29 10.60 7.83
N GLU A 141 5.76 11.35 8.80
CA GLU A 141 6.36 11.54 10.12
C GLU A 141 6.55 10.19 10.85
N VAL A 142 5.55 9.30 10.81
CA VAL A 142 5.65 7.96 11.43
C VAL A 142 6.64 7.06 10.67
N ALA A 143 6.68 7.12 9.34
CA ALA A 143 7.65 6.37 8.55
C ALA A 143 9.08 6.76 8.94
N GLU A 144 9.37 8.07 9.03
CA GLU A 144 10.66 8.60 9.46
C GLU A 144 11.03 8.16 10.87
N GLN A 145 10.11 8.29 11.84
CA GLN A 145 10.32 7.86 13.23
C GLN A 145 10.64 6.37 13.35
N ARG A 146 10.07 5.54 12.47
CA ARG A 146 10.29 4.08 12.46
C ARG A 146 11.44 3.64 11.57
N GLY A 147 12.13 4.56 10.89
CA GLY A 147 13.15 4.22 9.90
C GLY A 147 12.62 3.39 8.73
N LEU A 148 11.33 3.55 8.40
CA LEU A 148 10.67 2.87 7.30
C LEU A 148 10.55 3.81 6.10
N SER A 149 10.62 3.26 4.89
CA SER A 149 10.16 4.01 3.71
C SER A 149 8.63 4.08 3.69
N LEU A 150 8.07 5.05 2.95
CA LEU A 150 6.63 5.12 2.71
C LEU A 150 6.10 3.84 2.04
N ASP A 151 6.88 3.22 1.16
CA ASP A 151 6.51 1.94 0.55
C ASP A 151 6.43 0.81 1.59
N GLN A 152 7.41 0.74 2.49
CA GLN A 152 7.43 -0.23 3.59
C GLN A 152 6.27 -0.02 4.55
N LEU A 153 5.93 1.23 4.86
CA LEU A 153 4.76 1.55 5.67
C LEU A 153 3.49 1.12 4.95
N ALA A 154 3.34 1.46 3.67
CA ALA A 154 2.17 1.11 2.89
C ALA A 154 2.01 -0.41 2.65
N ASP A 155 3.08 -1.20 2.71
CA ASP A 155 3.02 -2.67 2.73
C ASP A 155 2.41 -3.20 4.05
N ARG A 156 2.69 -2.54 5.18
CA ARG A 156 2.21 -2.92 6.53
C ARG A 156 0.79 -2.45 6.82
N THR A 157 0.34 -1.37 6.16
CA THR A 157 -0.96 -0.75 6.43
C THR A 157 -2.06 -1.20 5.47
N VAL A 158 -1.90 -2.33 4.78
CA VAL A 158 -2.98 -2.88 3.94
C VAL A 158 -4.05 -3.50 4.86
N PRO A 159 -5.33 -3.12 4.74
CA PRO A 159 -6.36 -3.71 5.57
C PRO A 159 -6.65 -5.16 5.19
N ASP A 160 -7.01 -5.98 6.17
CA ASP A 160 -7.49 -7.36 5.99
C ASP A 160 -8.87 -7.44 5.32
N LEU A 161 -9.64 -6.33 5.34
CA LEU A 161 -11.03 -6.24 4.89
C LEU A 161 -11.98 -7.20 5.61
N GLY A 162 -11.62 -7.64 6.82
CA GLY A 162 -12.34 -8.67 7.58
C GLY A 162 -12.21 -10.08 6.99
N LEU A 163 -11.25 -10.30 6.09
CA LEU A 163 -10.96 -11.62 5.52
C LEU A 163 -10.06 -12.44 6.47
N ASP A 164 -10.26 -13.75 6.48
CA ASP A 164 -9.37 -14.70 7.16
C ASP A 164 -8.06 -14.92 6.37
N ALA A 165 -7.13 -15.69 6.94
CA ALA A 165 -5.84 -16.02 6.30
C ALA A 165 -5.97 -16.75 4.95
N ARG A 166 -7.16 -17.28 4.61
CA ARG A 166 -7.45 -17.90 3.31
C ARG A 166 -8.20 -16.97 2.36
N ALA A 167 -8.26 -15.68 2.67
CA ALA A 167 -9.00 -14.66 1.93
C ALA A 167 -10.52 -14.91 1.88
N ARG A 168 -11.11 -15.33 3.02
CA ARG A 168 -12.53 -15.65 3.13
C ARG A 168 -13.23 -14.81 4.20
N LEU A 169 -14.52 -14.55 3.99
CA LEU A 169 -15.38 -13.85 4.95
C LEU A 169 -16.68 -14.66 5.15
N VAL A 170 -17.06 -14.92 6.39
CA VAL A 170 -18.34 -15.57 6.72
C VAL A 170 -19.40 -14.50 6.99
N LEU A 171 -20.52 -14.62 6.29
CA LEU A 171 -21.68 -13.76 6.41
C LEU A 171 -22.78 -14.50 7.18
N ASP A 172 -23.06 -14.07 8.40
CA ASP A 172 -24.02 -14.71 9.30
C ASP A 172 -25.46 -14.22 9.05
N PHE A 173 -26.40 -15.16 8.88
CA PHE A 173 -27.84 -14.89 8.79
C PHE A 173 -28.61 -15.50 9.98
N GLY A 174 -27.93 -16.09 10.96
CA GLY A 174 -28.51 -16.84 12.08
C GLY A 174 -28.42 -18.36 11.85
N PRO A 175 -29.50 -19.04 11.43
CA PRO A 175 -29.48 -20.49 11.23
C PRO A 175 -28.71 -20.95 9.99
N ARG A 176 -28.31 -20.02 9.11
CA ARG A 176 -27.45 -20.29 7.96
C ARG A 176 -26.40 -19.19 7.81
N SER A 177 -25.32 -19.51 7.13
CA SER A 177 -24.28 -18.57 6.77
C SER A 177 -23.87 -18.74 5.31
N PHE A 178 -23.21 -17.72 4.78
CA PHE A 178 -22.65 -17.72 3.43
C PHE A 178 -21.15 -17.43 3.51
N GLU A 179 -20.36 -18.09 2.68
CA GLU A 179 -18.93 -17.85 2.62
C GLU A 179 -18.60 -17.00 1.40
N VAL A 180 -17.94 -15.87 1.61
CA VAL A 180 -17.35 -15.07 0.54
C VAL A 180 -15.91 -15.55 0.35
N ARG A 181 -15.54 -15.87 -0.88
CA ARG A 181 -14.16 -16.17 -1.29
C ARG A 181 -13.73 -15.14 -2.33
N MET A 182 -12.50 -14.65 -2.24
CA MET A 182 -11.93 -13.78 -3.25
C MET A 182 -11.42 -14.62 -4.43
N ASP A 183 -11.79 -14.23 -5.65
CA ASP A 183 -11.20 -14.80 -6.87
C ASP A 183 -9.82 -14.19 -7.19
N ASP A 184 -9.19 -14.63 -8.29
CA ASP A 184 -7.86 -14.16 -8.70
C ASP A 184 -7.82 -12.68 -9.12
N HIS A 185 -8.96 -12.08 -9.41
CA HIS A 185 -9.11 -10.63 -9.65
C HIS A 185 -9.51 -9.87 -8.38
N PHE A 186 -9.42 -10.54 -7.23
CA PHE A 186 -9.81 -10.03 -5.93
C PHE A 186 -11.26 -9.51 -5.94
N GLN A 187 -12.17 -10.21 -6.64
CA GLN A 187 -13.60 -9.99 -6.57
C GLN A 187 -14.25 -10.98 -5.57
N PRO A 188 -15.18 -10.51 -4.73
CA PRO A 188 -15.85 -11.36 -3.77
C PRO A 188 -16.94 -12.23 -4.43
N VAL A 189 -16.76 -13.54 -4.38
CA VAL A 189 -17.71 -14.56 -4.85
C VAL A 189 -18.39 -15.20 -3.63
N VAL A 190 -19.72 -15.13 -3.60
CA VAL A 190 -20.53 -15.69 -2.51
C VAL A 190 -20.78 -17.17 -2.76
N HIS A 191 -20.67 -17.99 -1.73
CA HIS A 191 -20.95 -19.42 -1.77
C HIS A 191 -22.00 -19.79 -0.71
N ASP A 192 -22.87 -20.75 -1.03
CA ASP A 192 -23.77 -21.35 -0.05
C ASP A 192 -23.05 -22.34 0.88
N ALA A 193 -23.77 -22.91 1.84
CA ALA A 193 -23.23 -23.89 2.80
C ALA A 193 -22.70 -25.18 2.14
N ARG A 194 -23.05 -25.45 0.87
CA ARG A 194 -22.54 -26.59 0.09
C ARG A 194 -21.34 -26.21 -0.79
N GLY A 195 -20.87 -24.97 -0.69
CA GLY A 195 -19.77 -24.44 -1.51
C GLY A 195 -20.18 -24.10 -2.94
N LYS A 196 -21.48 -24.01 -3.26
CA LYS A 196 -21.93 -23.63 -4.60
C LYS A 196 -21.87 -22.11 -4.76
N PRO A 197 -21.27 -21.57 -5.83
CA PRO A 197 -21.21 -20.14 -6.07
C PRO A 197 -22.61 -19.55 -6.36
N LEU A 198 -22.87 -18.38 -5.81
CA LEU A 198 -24.10 -17.61 -5.91
C LEU A 198 -23.82 -16.25 -6.56
N LYS A 199 -24.71 -15.82 -7.46
CA LYS A 199 -24.60 -14.49 -8.11
C LYS A 199 -24.81 -13.34 -7.13
N ALA A 200 -25.62 -13.55 -6.09
CA ALA A 200 -25.92 -12.58 -5.06
C ALA A 200 -26.29 -13.30 -3.75
N LEU A 201 -26.23 -12.57 -2.64
CA LEU A 201 -26.82 -13.04 -1.40
C LEU A 201 -28.33 -13.28 -1.60
N PRO A 202 -28.87 -14.42 -1.14
CA PRO A 202 -30.30 -14.66 -1.12
C PRO A 202 -31.02 -13.62 -0.25
N LYS A 203 -32.29 -13.36 -0.57
CA LYS A 203 -33.15 -12.58 0.33
C LYS A 203 -33.26 -13.31 1.68
N PRO A 204 -33.33 -12.56 2.81
CA PRO A 204 -33.59 -13.17 4.11
C PRO A 204 -34.90 -13.96 4.07
N GLY A 205 -34.87 -15.21 4.52
CA GLY A 205 -36.02 -16.09 4.66
C GLY A 205 -36.72 -15.92 6.01
N ALA A 206 -37.84 -16.61 6.21
CA ALA A 206 -38.64 -16.50 7.44
C ALA A 206 -37.90 -16.93 8.71
N ASN A 207 -36.92 -17.83 8.60
CA ASN A 207 -36.13 -18.33 9.71
C ASN A 207 -34.82 -17.55 9.92
N ASP A 208 -34.44 -16.67 8.99
CA ASP A 208 -33.22 -15.87 9.12
C ASP A 208 -33.44 -14.76 10.15
N GLU A 209 -32.37 -14.40 10.86
CA GLU A 209 -32.37 -13.25 11.76
C GLU A 209 -32.27 -11.94 10.94
N PRO A 210 -33.30 -11.07 10.93
CA PRO A 210 -33.32 -9.92 10.03
C PRO A 210 -32.15 -8.94 10.25
N GLY A 211 -31.75 -8.73 11.50
CA GLY A 211 -30.64 -7.84 11.86
C GLY A 211 -29.30 -8.35 11.32
N LYS A 212 -29.00 -9.64 11.50
CA LYS A 212 -27.77 -10.26 10.99
C LYS A 212 -27.72 -10.25 9.48
N ALA A 213 -28.83 -10.59 8.82
CA ALA A 213 -28.90 -10.58 7.36
C ALA A 213 -28.70 -9.16 6.78
N ALA A 214 -29.22 -8.12 7.44
CA ALA A 214 -28.98 -6.73 7.06
C ALA A 214 -27.50 -6.34 7.22
N THR A 215 -26.87 -6.70 8.34
CA THR A 215 -25.44 -6.48 8.57
C THR A 215 -24.57 -7.20 7.55
N ALA A 216 -24.85 -8.48 7.27
CA ALA A 216 -24.14 -9.26 6.27
C ALA A 216 -24.26 -8.67 4.86
N THR A 217 -25.45 -8.17 4.50
CA THR A 217 -25.67 -7.49 3.22
C THR A 217 -24.85 -6.19 3.12
N ALA A 218 -24.78 -5.42 4.21
CA ALA A 218 -23.97 -4.21 4.28
C ALA A 218 -22.46 -4.55 4.19
N GLN A 219 -22.00 -5.58 4.90
CA GLN A 219 -20.62 -6.06 4.86
C GLN A 219 -20.19 -6.45 3.44
N LEU A 220 -21.01 -7.24 2.72
CA LEU A 220 -20.70 -7.63 1.35
C LEU A 220 -20.63 -6.43 0.40
N ARG A 221 -21.55 -5.48 0.54
CA ARG A 221 -21.55 -4.25 -0.28
C ARG A 221 -20.28 -3.44 -0.05
N ASP A 222 -19.89 -3.27 1.21
CA ASP A 222 -18.73 -2.47 1.59
C ASP A 222 -17.42 -3.17 1.15
N LEU A 223 -17.35 -4.50 1.32
CA LEU A 223 -16.25 -5.33 0.80
C LEU A 223 -16.10 -5.18 -0.71
N ARG A 224 -17.19 -5.28 -1.50
CA ARG A 224 -17.15 -5.09 -2.97
C ARG A 224 -16.57 -3.74 -3.37
N LYS A 225 -16.94 -2.68 -2.64
CA LYS A 225 -16.44 -1.33 -2.91
C LYS A 225 -14.94 -1.22 -2.60
N LEU A 226 -14.52 -1.71 -1.44
CA LEU A 226 -13.12 -1.63 -0.99
C LEU A 226 -12.21 -2.52 -1.84
N ALA A 227 -12.64 -3.74 -2.16
CA ALA A 227 -11.89 -4.71 -2.94
C ALA A 227 -11.45 -4.15 -4.30
N ARG A 228 -12.35 -3.44 -5.01
CA ARG A 228 -12.02 -2.81 -6.30
C ARG A 228 -10.90 -1.77 -6.17
N THR A 229 -10.96 -0.90 -5.17
CA THR A 229 -9.94 0.13 -4.94
C THR A 229 -8.61 -0.49 -4.50
N VAL A 230 -8.67 -1.49 -3.61
CA VAL A 230 -7.49 -2.20 -3.12
C VAL A 230 -6.80 -2.95 -4.26
N ALA A 231 -7.54 -3.71 -5.07
CA ALA A 231 -6.98 -4.45 -6.21
C ALA A 231 -6.23 -3.55 -7.19
N ALA A 232 -6.86 -2.45 -7.63
CA ALA A 232 -6.22 -1.51 -8.56
C ALA A 232 -4.94 -0.88 -7.97
N THR A 233 -4.88 -0.71 -6.65
CA THR A 233 -3.72 -0.13 -5.97
C THR A 233 -2.60 -1.17 -5.82
N GLN A 234 -2.90 -2.37 -5.33
CA GLN A 234 -1.87 -3.36 -5.00
C GLN A 234 -1.21 -3.97 -6.24
N VAL A 235 -1.96 -4.18 -7.33
CA VAL A 235 -1.39 -4.62 -8.60
C VAL A 235 -0.32 -3.64 -9.11
N LYS A 236 -0.63 -2.33 -9.11
CA LYS A 236 0.32 -1.28 -9.51
C LYS A 236 1.54 -1.24 -8.59
N ARG A 237 1.35 -1.40 -7.28
CA ARG A 237 2.44 -1.36 -6.30
C ARG A 237 3.38 -2.56 -6.42
N LEU A 238 2.86 -3.75 -6.71
CA LEU A 238 3.67 -4.95 -6.95
C LEU A 238 4.43 -4.84 -8.28
N GLU A 239 3.79 -4.37 -9.35
CA GLU A 239 4.49 -4.13 -10.63
C GLU A 239 5.61 -3.08 -10.45
N ALA A 240 5.33 -1.97 -9.77
CA ALA A 240 6.34 -0.96 -9.45
C ALA A 240 7.48 -1.53 -8.58
N ALA A 241 7.16 -2.43 -7.63
CA ALA A 241 8.16 -3.09 -6.80
C ALA A 241 9.13 -3.95 -7.61
N MET A 242 8.62 -4.70 -8.58
CA MET A 242 9.42 -5.49 -9.52
C MET A 242 10.38 -4.57 -10.30
N CYS A 243 9.84 -3.50 -10.90
CA CYS A 243 10.61 -2.56 -11.72
C CYS A 243 11.67 -1.80 -10.92
N ALA A 244 11.34 -1.39 -9.69
CA ALA A 244 12.27 -0.74 -8.76
C ALA A 244 13.20 -1.73 -8.05
N GLN A 245 13.09 -3.03 -8.36
CA GLN A 245 13.84 -4.12 -7.73
C GLN A 245 13.78 -4.07 -6.19
N ARG A 246 12.61 -3.72 -5.62
CA ARG A 246 12.39 -3.72 -4.17
C ARG A 246 12.53 -5.15 -3.63
N ARG A 247 13.12 -5.26 -2.45
CA ARG A 247 13.33 -6.52 -1.76
C ARG A 247 12.90 -6.40 -0.30
N TRP A 248 12.33 -7.47 0.22
CA TRP A 248 11.84 -7.60 1.59
C TRP A 248 12.67 -8.63 2.34
N SER A 249 12.79 -8.49 3.65
CA SER A 249 13.22 -9.60 4.52
C SER A 249 12.16 -10.71 4.53
N VAL A 250 12.55 -11.91 4.97
CA VAL A 250 11.59 -13.01 5.19
C VAL A 250 10.52 -12.60 6.21
N ASP A 251 10.92 -11.89 7.28
CA ASP A 251 10.04 -11.38 8.33
C ASP A 251 9.05 -10.31 7.85
N GLU A 252 9.33 -9.66 6.71
CA GLU A 252 8.37 -8.78 6.05
C GLU A 252 7.51 -9.54 5.03
N PHE A 253 8.13 -10.41 4.22
CA PHE A 253 7.44 -11.13 3.16
C PHE A 253 6.34 -12.06 3.69
N MET A 254 6.66 -12.85 4.72
CA MET A 254 5.74 -13.85 5.24
C MET A 254 4.44 -13.24 5.80
N PRO A 255 4.47 -12.30 6.77
CA PRO A 255 3.24 -11.75 7.33
C PRO A 255 2.52 -10.79 6.38
N PHE A 256 3.24 -9.96 5.60
CA PHE A 256 2.62 -8.89 4.82
C PHE A 256 2.27 -9.29 3.39
N PHE A 257 2.81 -10.37 2.85
CA PHE A 257 2.48 -10.82 1.48
C PHE A 257 1.93 -12.24 1.47
N ALA A 258 2.70 -13.23 1.94
CA ALA A 258 2.32 -14.64 1.83
C ALA A 258 1.09 -15.00 2.68
N ASN A 259 1.07 -14.54 3.93
CA ASN A 259 0.04 -14.88 4.92
C ASN A 259 -1.02 -13.78 5.11
N HIS A 260 -0.83 -12.62 4.47
CA HIS A 260 -1.76 -11.51 4.59
C HIS A 260 -3.09 -11.84 3.88
N PRO A 261 -4.27 -11.70 4.54
CA PRO A 261 -5.58 -12.05 3.97
C PRO A 261 -5.87 -11.46 2.58
N VAL A 262 -5.47 -10.20 2.38
CA VAL A 262 -5.58 -9.49 1.09
C VAL A 262 -4.38 -9.73 0.16
N LEU A 263 -3.17 -9.36 0.58
CA LEU A 263 -2.00 -9.35 -0.30
C LEU A 263 -1.62 -10.74 -0.83
N ARG A 264 -1.99 -11.82 -0.13
CA ARG A 264 -1.77 -13.18 -0.63
C ARG A 264 -2.44 -13.46 -1.97
N VAL A 265 -3.62 -12.86 -2.21
CA VAL A 265 -4.37 -13.06 -3.47
C VAL A 265 -3.62 -12.48 -4.65
N PHE A 266 -2.94 -11.35 -4.46
CA PHE A 266 -2.11 -10.73 -5.50
C PHE A 266 -0.71 -11.34 -5.58
N SER A 267 -0.22 -11.94 -4.50
CA SER A 267 1.11 -12.55 -4.41
C SER A 267 1.13 -13.96 -5.02
N ARG A 268 0.04 -14.73 -4.88
CA ARG A 268 -0.12 -16.08 -5.41
C ARG A 268 0.09 -16.21 -6.92
N PRO A 269 -0.47 -15.33 -7.78
CA PRO A 269 -0.29 -15.43 -9.23
C PRO A 269 1.07 -14.94 -9.75
N LEU A 270 2.02 -14.64 -8.85
CA LEU A 270 3.33 -14.13 -9.19
C LEU A 270 4.42 -15.14 -8.84
N VAL A 271 5.49 -15.11 -9.63
CA VAL A 271 6.73 -15.82 -9.29
C VAL A 271 7.55 -14.92 -8.39
N TRP A 272 8.07 -15.47 -7.30
CA TRP A 272 8.92 -14.78 -6.34
C TRP A 272 10.35 -15.29 -6.45
N GLY A 273 11.29 -14.46 -6.04
CA GLY A 273 12.73 -14.72 -6.13
C GLY A 273 13.39 -14.60 -4.77
N VAL A 274 14.35 -15.48 -4.54
CA VAL A 274 15.30 -15.42 -3.42
C VAL A 274 16.56 -14.73 -3.93
N PHE A 275 16.95 -13.66 -3.27
CA PHE A 275 18.11 -12.84 -3.60
C PHE A 275 19.14 -12.92 -2.47
N GLY A 276 20.38 -13.19 -2.85
CA GLY A 276 21.51 -13.25 -1.93
C GLY A 276 22.10 -11.87 -1.60
N ALA A 277 23.22 -11.88 -0.87
CA ALA A 277 23.93 -10.67 -0.45
C ALA A 277 24.41 -9.80 -1.65
N SER A 278 24.70 -10.43 -2.79
CA SER A 278 25.09 -9.76 -4.04
C SER A 278 23.92 -9.09 -4.77
N ARG A 279 22.70 -9.18 -4.23
CA ARG A 279 21.43 -8.78 -4.87
C ARG A 279 21.13 -9.52 -6.19
N ARG A 280 21.81 -10.63 -6.46
CA ARG A 280 21.50 -11.52 -7.57
C ARG A 280 20.43 -12.53 -7.17
N LEU A 281 19.65 -12.94 -8.15
CA LEU A 281 18.67 -14.01 -8.01
C LEU A 281 19.41 -15.34 -7.83
N GLU A 282 19.06 -16.09 -6.79
CA GLU A 282 19.65 -17.39 -6.44
C GLU A 282 18.64 -18.54 -6.56
N GLY A 283 17.34 -18.23 -6.49
CA GLY A 283 16.27 -19.20 -6.64
C GLY A 283 14.92 -18.53 -6.88
N THR A 284 13.94 -19.32 -7.31
CA THR A 284 12.58 -18.84 -7.60
C THR A 284 11.55 -19.78 -6.99
N PHE A 285 10.38 -19.24 -6.65
CA PHE A 285 9.29 -20.01 -6.05
C PHE A 285 7.94 -19.34 -6.32
N ARG A 286 6.85 -20.08 -6.10
CA ARG A 286 5.47 -19.57 -6.07
C ARG A 286 4.85 -19.78 -4.69
N LEU A 287 3.76 -19.08 -4.44
CA LEU A 287 2.85 -19.36 -3.33
C LEU A 287 1.76 -20.32 -3.83
N THR A 288 1.49 -21.40 -3.10
CA THR A 288 0.39 -22.33 -3.42
C THR A 288 -0.97 -21.78 -2.94
N ALA A 289 -2.07 -22.45 -3.29
CA ALA A 289 -3.40 -22.05 -2.81
C ALA A 289 -3.53 -22.16 -1.28
N GLU A 290 -2.81 -23.12 -0.70
CA GLU A 290 -2.71 -23.45 0.71
C GLU A 290 -1.80 -22.47 1.48
N GLY A 291 -1.00 -21.66 0.76
CA GLY A 291 -0.06 -20.70 1.35
C GLY A 291 1.35 -21.26 1.57
N GLU A 292 1.65 -22.42 0.99
CA GLU A 292 2.99 -23.02 1.03
C GLU A 292 3.88 -22.41 -0.06
N LEU A 293 5.20 -22.52 0.12
CA LEU A 293 6.18 -22.09 -0.88
C LEU A 293 6.64 -23.31 -1.66
N ALA A 294 6.57 -23.23 -2.99
CA ALA A 294 6.95 -24.32 -3.88
C ALA A 294 7.85 -23.81 -5.01
N ASP A 295 8.86 -24.58 -5.40
CA ASP A 295 9.70 -24.27 -6.54
C ASP A 295 9.05 -24.70 -7.87
N LEU A 296 9.84 -24.71 -8.94
CA LEU A 296 9.38 -25.07 -10.30
C LEU A 296 8.94 -26.55 -10.42
N HIS A 297 9.38 -27.41 -9.50
CA HIS A 297 9.07 -28.84 -9.47
C HIS A 297 8.01 -29.19 -8.41
N ASP A 298 7.34 -28.18 -7.86
CA ASP A 298 6.43 -28.29 -6.72
C ASP A 298 7.07 -28.80 -5.42
N ASP A 299 8.41 -28.74 -5.32
CA ASP A 299 9.11 -29.12 -4.10
C ASP A 299 9.02 -27.98 -3.06
N PRO A 300 8.80 -28.30 -1.76
CA PRO A 300 8.70 -27.28 -0.71
C PRO A 300 9.97 -26.44 -0.55
N VAL A 301 9.81 -25.12 -0.62
CA VAL A 301 10.92 -24.16 -0.48
C VAL A 301 11.02 -23.65 0.96
N LYS A 302 12.24 -23.73 1.52
CA LYS A 302 12.58 -23.08 2.80
C LYS A 302 13.40 -21.82 2.54
N LEU A 303 12.90 -20.69 3.02
CA LEU A 303 13.60 -19.41 2.90
C LEU A 303 14.69 -19.30 3.99
N PRO A 304 15.97 -19.05 3.63
CA PRO A 304 16.98 -18.68 4.60
C PRO A 304 16.59 -17.40 5.35
N GLY A 305 16.81 -17.30 6.66
CA GLY A 305 16.41 -16.12 7.44
C GLY A 305 17.07 -14.80 6.97
N THR A 306 18.26 -14.89 6.37
CA THR A 306 18.98 -13.74 5.79
C THR A 306 18.61 -13.43 4.35
N ALA A 307 17.72 -14.22 3.74
CA ALA A 307 17.33 -14.04 2.36
C ALA A 307 16.58 -12.72 2.15
N ARG A 308 16.77 -12.16 0.96
CA ARG A 308 15.97 -11.05 0.47
C ARG A 308 14.97 -11.59 -0.56
N ILE A 309 13.69 -11.34 -0.34
CA ILE A 309 12.61 -11.81 -1.21
C ILE A 309 12.18 -10.68 -2.13
N GLY A 310 11.85 -10.97 -3.38
CA GLY A 310 11.35 -9.97 -4.30
C GLY A 310 10.67 -10.55 -5.51
N LEU A 311 10.10 -9.69 -6.35
CA LEU A 311 9.62 -10.06 -7.66
C LEU A 311 10.79 -9.96 -8.66
N PRO A 312 11.28 -11.08 -9.21
CA PRO A 312 12.33 -11.05 -10.21
C PRO A 312 11.78 -10.46 -11.52
N HIS A 313 12.52 -9.52 -12.08
CA HIS A 313 12.30 -9.05 -13.44
C HIS A 313 12.72 -10.13 -14.45
N PRO A 314 12.12 -10.25 -15.65
CA PRO A 314 12.55 -11.26 -16.62
C PRO A 314 14.03 -11.24 -16.98
N LEU A 315 14.68 -10.07 -16.98
CA LEU A 315 16.15 -9.99 -17.12
C LEU A 315 16.91 -10.71 -15.99
N GLU A 316 16.39 -10.68 -14.76
CA GLU A 316 16.98 -11.40 -13.62
C GLU A 316 16.71 -12.90 -13.72
N LEU A 317 15.53 -13.31 -14.21
CA LEU A 317 15.20 -14.72 -14.49
C LEU A 317 16.12 -15.31 -15.55
N VAL A 318 16.23 -14.65 -16.71
CA VAL A 318 17.07 -15.10 -17.84
C VAL A 318 18.55 -15.12 -17.47
N ALA A 319 18.99 -14.20 -16.60
CA ALA A 319 20.37 -14.20 -16.10
C ALA A 319 20.68 -15.38 -15.17
N LEU A 320 19.67 -15.94 -14.48
CA LEU A 320 19.82 -17.16 -13.69
C LEU A 320 19.75 -18.40 -14.59
N ASP A 321 18.69 -18.51 -15.39
CA ASP A 321 18.51 -19.56 -16.40
C ASP A 321 17.51 -19.07 -17.48
N PRO A 322 17.91 -19.02 -18.77
CA PRO A 322 17.06 -18.55 -19.87
C PRO A 322 15.73 -19.28 -20.04
N SER A 323 15.60 -20.51 -19.56
CA SER A 323 14.38 -21.31 -19.65
C SER A 323 13.33 -20.97 -18.58
N LEU A 324 13.74 -20.31 -17.49
CA LEU A 324 12.87 -20.06 -16.33
C LEU A 324 11.58 -19.31 -16.66
N PRO A 325 11.56 -18.22 -17.47
CA PRO A 325 10.31 -17.54 -17.78
C PRO A 325 9.28 -18.45 -18.45
N ALA A 326 9.72 -19.28 -19.39
CA ALA A 326 8.84 -20.21 -20.11
C ALA A 326 8.39 -21.37 -19.21
N ALA A 327 9.30 -21.92 -18.41
CA ALA A 327 8.99 -23.01 -17.49
C ALA A 327 7.97 -22.58 -16.42
N TRP A 328 8.16 -21.41 -15.81
CA TRP A 328 7.19 -20.86 -14.87
C TRP A 328 5.85 -20.54 -15.53
N ALA A 329 5.86 -20.04 -16.77
CA ALA A 329 4.63 -19.77 -17.50
C ALA A 329 3.82 -21.06 -17.74
N ALA A 330 4.49 -22.19 -18.02
CA ALA A 330 3.85 -23.49 -18.13
C ALA A 330 3.25 -23.95 -16.79
N VAL A 331 4.01 -23.88 -15.69
CA VAL A 331 3.51 -24.23 -14.35
C VAL A 331 2.29 -23.39 -13.96
N LEU A 332 2.33 -22.07 -14.16
CA LEU A 332 1.18 -21.22 -13.86
C LEU A 332 -0.03 -21.55 -14.73
N ALA A 333 0.18 -21.89 -16.01
CA ALA A 333 -0.91 -22.31 -16.89
C ALA A 333 -1.54 -23.65 -16.47
N ASP A 334 -0.74 -24.62 -16.02
CA ASP A 334 -1.23 -25.92 -15.52
C ASP A 334 -2.15 -25.76 -14.29
N TYR A 335 -1.90 -24.73 -13.47
CA TYR A 335 -2.75 -24.36 -12.34
C TYR A 335 -3.85 -23.35 -12.69
N GLU A 336 -4.03 -23.00 -13.97
CA GLU A 336 -4.98 -21.99 -14.47
C GLU A 336 -4.79 -20.60 -13.83
N VAL A 337 -3.55 -20.27 -13.43
CA VAL A 337 -3.19 -19.04 -12.73
C VAL A 337 -2.84 -17.93 -13.71
N MET A 338 -3.60 -16.83 -13.65
CA MET A 338 -3.37 -15.65 -14.48
C MET A 338 -2.59 -14.57 -13.72
N GLN A 339 -1.47 -14.10 -14.30
CA GLN A 339 -0.68 -13.04 -13.68
C GLN A 339 -1.43 -11.70 -13.69
N PRO A 340 -1.41 -10.91 -12.59
CA PRO A 340 -2.11 -9.64 -12.48
C PRO A 340 -1.48 -8.52 -13.32
N PHE A 341 -0.24 -8.71 -13.76
CA PHE A 341 0.49 -7.87 -14.71
C PHE A 341 1.51 -8.73 -15.47
N GLU A 342 2.05 -8.19 -16.57
CA GLU A 342 3.14 -8.83 -17.32
C GLU A 342 4.40 -8.91 -16.45
N GLN A 343 4.60 -10.06 -15.80
CA GLN A 343 5.86 -10.41 -15.13
C GLN A 343 6.70 -11.30 -16.04
N LEU A 344 6.27 -12.53 -16.34
CA LEU A 344 7.09 -13.50 -17.09
C LEU A 344 7.20 -13.15 -18.57
N SER A 345 6.10 -12.67 -19.17
CA SER A 345 6.02 -12.25 -20.57
C SER A 345 6.38 -10.78 -20.79
N ARG A 346 6.91 -10.10 -19.77
CA ARG A 346 7.25 -8.68 -19.88
C ARG A 346 8.34 -8.50 -20.92
N GLN A 347 8.07 -7.64 -21.91
CA GLN A 347 9.05 -7.26 -22.91
C GLN A 347 10.28 -6.61 -22.24
N THR A 348 11.46 -7.04 -22.64
CA THR A 348 12.73 -6.53 -22.10
C THR A 348 13.58 -5.92 -23.20
N PHE A 349 14.36 -4.90 -22.86
CA PHE A 349 15.25 -4.20 -23.78
C PHE A 349 16.69 -4.24 -23.26
N ALA A 350 17.60 -4.66 -24.12
CA ALA A 350 19.02 -4.64 -23.85
C ALA A 350 19.61 -3.33 -24.38
N LEU A 351 20.52 -2.73 -23.59
CA LEU A 351 21.27 -1.56 -24.03
C LEU A 351 22.30 -1.99 -25.07
N ASP A 352 22.18 -1.45 -26.29
CA ASP A 352 23.18 -1.62 -27.34
C ASP A 352 24.54 -1.04 -26.89
N ASP A 353 25.63 -1.74 -27.19
CA ASP A 353 27.00 -1.32 -26.91
C ASP A 353 27.30 0.07 -27.51
N ALA A 354 26.73 0.38 -28.68
CA ALA A 354 26.90 1.69 -29.33
C ALA A 354 26.28 2.86 -28.52
N LEU A 355 25.29 2.57 -27.68
CA LEU A 355 24.61 3.57 -26.84
C LEU A 355 25.24 3.69 -25.44
N ARG A 356 26.12 2.77 -25.04
CA ARG A 356 26.68 2.72 -23.68
C ARG A 356 27.43 3.99 -23.28
N THR A 357 28.12 4.65 -24.21
CA THR A 357 28.86 5.89 -23.93
C THR A 357 28.03 7.16 -24.18
N ARG A 358 26.79 7.02 -24.65
CA ARG A 358 25.91 8.14 -24.93
C ARG A 358 25.15 8.59 -23.70
N ARG A 359 24.67 9.83 -23.74
CA ARG A 359 23.74 10.41 -22.76
C ARG A 359 22.31 10.50 -23.27
N ASP A 360 22.10 10.30 -24.56
CA ASP A 360 20.84 10.43 -25.26
C ASP A 360 20.46 9.12 -25.96
N LEU A 361 19.17 8.96 -26.22
CA LEU A 361 18.58 7.88 -26.98
C LEU A 361 18.08 8.45 -28.32
N PRO A 362 18.96 8.55 -29.33
CA PRO A 362 18.68 9.31 -30.55
C PRO A 362 17.55 8.70 -31.39
N HIS A 363 17.24 7.41 -31.22
CA HIS A 363 16.16 6.74 -31.96
C HIS A 363 14.76 7.26 -31.60
N TRP A 364 14.61 8.00 -30.50
CA TRP A 364 13.33 8.64 -30.10
C TRP A 364 13.14 10.05 -30.68
N ALA A 365 14.20 10.73 -31.10
CA ALA A 365 14.12 12.10 -31.59
C ALA A 365 13.31 12.19 -32.90
N GLY A 366 12.45 13.21 -33.02
CA GLY A 366 11.57 13.44 -34.17
C GLY A 366 10.32 12.56 -34.20
N ARG A 367 10.17 11.60 -33.28
CA ARG A 367 8.97 10.75 -33.22
C ARG A 367 7.79 11.48 -32.57
N GLN A 368 6.59 10.96 -32.84
CA GLN A 368 5.32 11.54 -32.40
C GLN A 368 4.78 10.82 -31.17
N VAL A 369 4.23 11.57 -30.21
CA VAL A 369 3.58 11.05 -29.00
C VAL A 369 2.27 11.81 -28.78
N SER A 370 1.19 11.15 -28.38
CA SER A 370 -0.05 11.87 -28.05
C SER A 370 -0.04 12.42 -26.62
N ASN A 371 -0.78 13.49 -26.36
CA ASN A 371 -0.97 14.00 -25.00
C ASN A 371 -1.53 12.93 -24.05
N ALA A 372 -2.43 12.06 -24.52
CA ALA A 372 -2.91 10.91 -23.74
C ALA A 372 -1.80 9.90 -23.42
N GLY A 373 -0.87 9.66 -24.34
CA GLY A 373 0.32 8.82 -24.12
C GLY A 373 1.23 9.42 -23.05
N LEU A 374 1.50 10.73 -23.13
CA LEU A 374 2.30 11.46 -22.13
C LEU A 374 1.66 11.43 -20.74
N MET A 375 0.36 11.68 -20.62
CA MET A 375 -0.36 11.51 -19.35
C MET A 375 -0.31 10.04 -18.86
N GLY A 376 -0.30 9.08 -19.78
CA GLY A 376 -0.11 7.66 -19.46
C GLY A 376 1.25 7.33 -18.85
N LEU A 377 2.31 8.11 -19.12
CA LEU A 377 3.62 7.93 -18.50
C LEU A 377 3.58 8.23 -16.99
N GLU A 378 2.70 9.12 -16.52
CA GLU A 378 2.61 9.46 -15.09
C GLU A 378 2.18 8.27 -14.24
N ALA A 379 1.32 7.41 -14.78
CA ALA A 379 0.94 6.15 -14.15
C ALA A 379 2.11 5.14 -14.02
N ARG A 380 3.27 5.44 -14.63
CA ARG A 380 4.49 4.62 -14.68
C ARG A 380 5.68 5.31 -14.01
N GLY A 381 5.41 6.31 -13.17
CA GLY A 381 6.42 6.99 -12.36
C GLY A 381 7.16 8.13 -13.07
N TRP A 382 6.69 8.54 -14.26
CA TRP A 382 7.15 9.78 -14.87
C TRP A 382 6.45 10.98 -14.23
N VAL A 383 7.13 12.12 -14.18
CA VAL A 383 6.63 13.37 -13.62
C VAL A 383 6.78 14.45 -14.67
N ARG A 384 5.69 15.13 -15.00
CA ARG A 384 5.74 16.31 -15.87
C ARG A 384 6.53 17.43 -15.21
N GLU A 385 7.40 18.10 -15.95
CA GLU A 385 8.04 19.33 -15.50
C GLU A 385 7.13 20.50 -15.83
N VAL A 386 6.95 21.41 -14.88
CA VAL A 386 6.20 22.65 -15.08
C VAL A 386 7.21 23.80 -15.04
N GLY A 387 7.51 24.37 -16.20
CA GLY A 387 8.45 25.48 -16.35
C GLY A 387 7.91 26.80 -15.82
N GLU A 388 8.77 27.82 -15.83
CA GLU A 388 8.37 29.19 -15.50
C GLU A 388 7.28 29.67 -16.47
N GLY A 389 6.14 30.12 -15.94
CA GLY A 389 4.96 30.47 -16.73
C GLY A 389 3.94 29.33 -16.92
N GLY A 390 4.18 28.15 -16.32
CA GLY A 390 3.21 27.06 -16.30
C GLY A 390 3.19 26.19 -17.56
N MET A 391 4.25 26.24 -18.38
CA MET A 391 4.40 25.37 -19.55
C MET A 391 4.79 23.95 -19.13
N VAL A 392 4.18 22.95 -19.77
CA VAL A 392 4.53 21.54 -19.70
C VAL A 392 5.10 21.12 -21.04
N ASP A 393 6.43 21.05 -21.13
CA ASP A 393 7.16 20.66 -22.34
C ASP A 393 8.09 19.47 -22.12
N SER A 394 8.10 18.89 -20.92
CA SER A 394 9.01 17.81 -20.57
C SER A 394 8.47 16.87 -19.49
N PHE A 395 8.91 15.61 -19.57
CA PHE A 395 8.57 14.54 -18.64
C PHE A 395 9.84 13.87 -18.14
N ASN A 396 9.92 13.62 -16.85
CA ASN A 396 11.11 13.06 -16.21
C ASN A 396 10.80 11.77 -15.46
N LYS A 397 11.67 10.77 -15.58
CA LYS A 397 11.67 9.58 -14.71
C LYS A 397 12.95 9.55 -13.90
N ALA A 398 12.82 9.52 -12.58
CA ALA A 398 13.97 9.37 -11.70
C ALA A 398 14.67 8.03 -11.94
N VAL A 399 16.00 8.05 -11.98
CA VAL A 399 16.84 6.86 -12.10
C VAL A 399 17.95 6.92 -11.04
N PRO A 400 18.61 5.78 -10.70
CA PRO A 400 19.56 5.73 -9.60
C PRO A 400 20.69 6.75 -9.70
N GLY A 401 21.15 7.25 -8.55
CA GLY A 401 22.24 8.23 -8.46
C GLY A 401 21.81 9.69 -8.57
N GLY A 402 20.55 10.02 -8.21
CA GLY A 402 20.03 11.39 -8.29
C GLY A 402 19.89 11.92 -9.72
N ARG A 403 19.80 11.01 -10.69
CA ARG A 403 19.69 11.30 -12.13
C ARG A 403 18.24 11.13 -12.57
N ARG A 404 17.93 11.60 -13.77
CA ARG A 404 16.61 11.39 -14.39
C ARG A 404 16.74 11.20 -15.90
N ILE A 405 15.86 10.40 -16.48
CA ILE A 405 15.65 10.42 -17.93
C ILE A 405 14.60 11.48 -18.22
N ARG A 406 14.95 12.44 -19.08
CA ARG A 406 14.05 13.49 -19.55
C ARG A 406 13.62 13.20 -20.97
N VAL A 407 12.31 13.28 -21.22
CA VAL A 407 11.70 13.39 -22.55
C VAL A 407 11.36 14.86 -22.74
N GLN A 408 11.93 15.49 -23.77
CA GLN A 408 11.65 16.88 -24.16
C GLN A 408 10.70 16.89 -25.36
N LEU A 409 9.73 17.80 -25.33
CA LEU A 409 8.75 18.05 -26.38
C LEU A 409 9.07 19.36 -27.10
N ASP A 410 8.57 19.50 -28.33
CA ASP A 410 8.74 20.73 -29.14
C ASP A 410 7.74 21.83 -28.73
N GLU A 411 6.45 21.50 -28.64
CA GLU A 411 5.38 22.49 -28.39
C GLU A 411 4.91 22.49 -26.93
N GLY A 412 4.55 21.33 -26.38
CA GLY A 412 4.01 21.22 -25.02
C GLY A 412 2.58 21.76 -24.88
N TRP A 413 2.18 22.10 -23.64
CA TRP A 413 0.92 22.77 -23.32
C TRP A 413 0.99 23.51 -21.97
N PHE A 414 0.13 24.48 -21.70
CA PHE A 414 0.09 25.13 -20.38
C PHE A 414 -0.75 24.33 -19.37
N VAL A 415 -0.35 24.29 -18.10
CA VAL A 415 -1.03 23.54 -17.02
C VAL A 415 -2.51 23.94 -16.84
N GLN A 416 -2.85 25.19 -17.19
CA GLN A 416 -4.23 25.68 -17.10
C GLN A 416 -5.12 25.15 -18.23
N ASP A 417 -4.52 24.67 -19.31
CA ASP A 417 -5.23 24.12 -20.45
C ASP A 417 -5.67 22.69 -20.16
N SER A 418 -6.76 22.28 -20.80
CA SER A 418 -7.14 20.88 -20.88
C SER A 418 -6.66 20.34 -22.23
N PRO A 419 -5.43 19.77 -22.32
CA PRO A 419 -4.87 19.34 -23.59
C PRO A 419 -5.74 18.26 -24.23
N ASP A 420 -6.01 18.38 -25.54
CA ASP A 420 -6.68 17.31 -26.29
C ASP A 420 -5.80 16.06 -26.25
N GLY A 421 -6.33 14.97 -25.68
CA GLY A 421 -5.61 13.69 -25.57
C GLY A 421 -5.19 13.09 -26.91
N LYS A 422 -5.83 13.48 -28.03
CA LYS A 422 -5.49 13.01 -29.38
C LYS A 422 -4.43 13.86 -30.08
N ALA A 423 -4.20 15.10 -29.63
CA ALA A 423 -3.19 15.96 -30.20
C ALA A 423 -1.80 15.33 -30.05
N LEU A 424 -0.99 15.49 -31.09
CA LEU A 424 0.34 14.91 -31.18
C LEU A 424 1.39 15.97 -30.87
N GLN A 425 2.42 15.51 -30.17
CA GLN A 425 3.61 16.27 -29.81
C GLN A 425 4.81 15.61 -30.50
N THR A 426 5.80 16.41 -30.86
CA THR A 426 7.09 15.92 -31.37
C THR A 426 8.07 15.78 -30.22
N VAL A 427 8.68 14.61 -30.08
CA VAL A 427 9.77 14.37 -29.12
C VAL A 427 11.05 14.95 -29.70
N THR A 428 11.63 15.95 -29.04
CA THR A 428 12.87 16.59 -29.50
C THR A 428 14.11 15.86 -28.98
N SER A 429 14.06 15.36 -27.74
CA SER A 429 15.15 14.56 -27.18
C SER A 429 14.68 13.63 -26.06
N VAL A 430 15.41 12.52 -25.90
CA VAL A 430 15.34 11.65 -24.72
C VAL A 430 16.76 11.50 -24.17
N ALA A 431 17.03 12.01 -22.98
CA ALA A 431 18.39 12.08 -22.45
C ALA A 431 18.47 11.92 -20.93
N LEU A 432 19.63 11.48 -20.46
CA LEU A 432 19.99 11.43 -19.04
C LEU A 432 20.42 12.81 -18.56
N ASP A 433 19.71 13.31 -17.55
CA ASP A 433 19.92 14.59 -16.88
C ASP A 433 20.30 14.42 -15.40
N GLY A 434 21.02 15.38 -14.82
CA GLY A 434 21.53 15.32 -13.45
C GLY A 434 22.25 16.61 -13.00
N PRO A 435 22.48 16.78 -11.68
CA PRO A 435 22.86 18.06 -11.08
C PRO A 435 24.28 18.59 -11.37
N GLU A 436 25.21 17.79 -11.89
CA GLU A 436 26.59 18.23 -12.21
C GLU A 436 26.94 18.07 -13.69
N LYS A 437 27.80 18.94 -14.26
CA LYS A 437 28.19 18.94 -15.68
C LYS A 437 28.90 17.66 -16.19
N SER A 438 29.14 16.66 -15.34
CA SER A 438 29.78 15.37 -15.64
C SER A 438 28.81 14.17 -15.67
N VAL A 439 27.48 14.40 -15.69
CA VAL A 439 26.44 13.35 -15.60
C VAL A 439 26.74 12.15 -16.53
N GLY A 440 26.78 10.94 -15.95
CA GLY A 440 27.17 9.69 -16.58
C GLY A 440 26.41 9.29 -17.86
N THR A 441 26.62 8.06 -18.31
CA THR A 441 26.10 7.58 -19.60
C THR A 441 24.96 6.58 -19.43
N MET A 442 24.29 6.20 -20.52
CA MET A 442 23.29 5.14 -20.52
C MET A 442 23.87 3.81 -20.01
N GLY A 443 25.17 3.57 -20.23
CA GLY A 443 25.90 2.41 -19.72
C GLY A 443 25.99 2.32 -18.19
N ASP A 444 25.75 3.42 -17.48
CA ASP A 444 25.73 3.48 -16.01
C ASP A 444 24.34 3.18 -15.41
N LEU A 445 23.33 2.95 -16.25
CA LEU A 445 21.99 2.57 -15.81
C LEU A 445 21.95 1.05 -15.55
N PRO A 446 21.33 0.61 -14.45
CA PRO A 446 21.04 -0.81 -14.26
C PRO A 446 20.21 -1.36 -15.45
N PRO A 447 20.45 -2.60 -15.91
CA PRO A 447 19.76 -3.16 -17.06
C PRO A 447 18.23 -3.13 -16.95
N VAL A 448 17.69 -3.41 -15.77
CA VAL A 448 16.23 -3.33 -15.51
C VAL A 448 15.72 -1.90 -15.68
N VAL A 449 16.44 -0.89 -15.14
CA VAL A 449 16.03 0.52 -15.26
C VAL A 449 16.01 0.95 -16.73
N PHE A 450 17.06 0.62 -17.50
CA PHE A 450 17.10 0.91 -18.93
C PHE A 450 15.93 0.23 -19.67
N SER A 451 15.73 -1.07 -19.42
CA SER A 451 14.64 -1.84 -20.03
C SER A 451 13.26 -1.24 -19.74
N GLU A 452 13.02 -0.79 -18.52
CA GLU A 452 11.75 -0.17 -18.13
C GLU A 452 11.55 1.22 -18.74
N VAL A 453 12.63 1.99 -18.94
CA VAL A 453 12.56 3.27 -19.65
C VAL A 453 12.20 3.05 -21.11
N GLU A 454 12.92 2.19 -21.83
CA GLU A 454 12.62 1.88 -23.24
C GLU A 454 11.20 1.32 -23.41
N ARG A 455 10.76 0.43 -22.51
CA ARG A 455 9.41 -0.12 -22.53
C ARG A 455 8.33 0.93 -22.35
N ASP A 456 8.52 1.86 -21.42
CA ASP A 456 7.57 2.95 -21.19
C ASP A 456 7.45 3.86 -22.43
N LEU A 457 8.59 4.18 -23.04
CA LEU A 457 8.67 5.03 -24.22
C LEU A 457 8.04 4.35 -25.45
N GLN A 458 8.35 3.08 -25.71
CA GLN A 458 7.79 2.35 -26.85
C GLN A 458 6.26 2.17 -26.77
N ARG A 459 5.69 2.21 -25.56
CA ARG A 459 4.23 2.13 -25.37
C ARG A 459 3.49 3.40 -25.76
N VAL A 460 4.16 4.56 -25.74
CA VAL A 460 3.50 5.86 -25.91
C VAL A 460 3.98 6.62 -27.14
N ILE A 461 5.25 6.47 -27.50
CA ILE A 461 5.86 7.09 -28.68
C ILE A 461 5.61 6.18 -29.87
N ARG A 462 5.00 6.74 -30.91
CA ARG A 462 4.68 6.02 -32.15
C ARG A 462 5.95 5.72 -32.93
N ASP A 463 5.95 4.63 -33.68
CA ASP A 463 6.99 4.39 -34.67
C ASP A 463 7.00 5.48 -35.72
N ALA A 464 8.20 5.74 -36.27
CA ALA A 464 8.33 6.64 -37.40
C ALA A 464 7.52 6.08 -38.58
N ALA A 465 6.75 6.96 -39.24
CA ALA A 465 5.90 6.60 -40.37
C ALA A 465 6.71 6.13 -41.59
#